data_AF-A0A4V2BJ50-F1
#
_entry.id   AF-A0A4V2BJ50-F1
#
_cell.length_a   1.000
_cell.length_b   1.000
_cell.length_c   1.000
_cell.angle_alpha   90.00
_cell.angle_beta   90.00
_cell.angle_gamma   90.00
#
_symmetry.space_group_name_H-M   'P 1'
#
loop_
_entity.id
_entity.type
_entity.pdbx_description
1 polymer ?
#
loop_
_entity_poly.entity_id
_entity_poly.type
_entity_poly.pdbx_seq_one_letter_code
_entity_poly.pdbx_strand_id
1 'polypeptide(L)'
;MSRDLLIQLCGVHSFAFALFHLAFWKLFDWKRDLRNTSFATRAITQILNLRLIYFFLGIGALCFAFTRELHATPLGRALLLFMALFWVGRTIEQFVFLRINTPLVHVLSGLFVLGALLFALPLLA
;
A
#
# COMPACT_ATOMS: atom_id res chain seq x y z
N MET A 1 0.87 7.78 -22.18
CA MET A 1 1.46 6.65 -21.43
C MET A 1 0.66 5.40 -21.74
N SER A 2 1.27 4.24 -22.01
CA SER A 2 0.50 3.02 -22.25
C SER A 2 -0.18 2.54 -20.97
N ARG A 3 -1.34 1.88 -21.08
CA ARG A 3 -2.04 1.28 -19.92
C ARG A 3 -1.14 0.25 -19.24
N ASP A 4 -0.40 -0.54 -20.01
CA ASP A 4 0.58 -1.50 -19.49
C ASP A 4 1.63 -0.84 -18.59
N LEU A 5 2.19 0.31 -19.00
CA LEU A 5 3.16 1.02 -18.18
C LEU A 5 2.54 1.55 -16.88
N LEU A 6 1.31 2.06 -16.92
CA LEU A 6 0.58 2.47 -15.71
C LEU A 6 0.44 1.30 -14.72
N ILE A 7 0.07 0.12 -15.21
CA ILE A 7 -0.08 -1.09 -14.38
C ILE A 7 1.28 -1.52 -13.80
N GLN A 8 2.35 -1.49 -14.58
CA GLN A 8 3.69 -1.81 -14.07
C GLN A 8 4.14 -0.82 -12.99
N LEU A 9 3.82 0.47 -13.12
CA LEU A 9 4.07 1.47 -12.08
C LEU A 9 3.27 1.20 -10.80
N CYS A 10 2.04 0.71 -10.90
CA CYS A 10 1.26 0.23 -9.74
C CYS A 10 2.00 -0.92 -9.03
N GLY A 11 2.63 -1.81 -9.81
CA GLY A 11 3.43 -2.92 -9.30
C GLY A 11 4.68 -2.45 -8.56
N VAL A 12 5.46 -1.54 -9.16
CA VAL A 12 6.64 -0.93 -8.53
C VAL A 12 6.25 -0.22 -7.22
N HIS A 13 5.18 0.56 -7.24
CA HIS A 13 4.66 1.24 -6.05
C HIS A 13 4.30 0.25 -4.94
N SER A 14 3.62 -0.85 -5.27
CA SER A 14 3.26 -1.90 -4.31
C SER A 14 4.51 -2.57 -3.71
N PHE A 15 5.50 -2.93 -4.53
CA PHE A 15 6.75 -3.50 -4.02
C PHE A 15 7.52 -2.52 -3.14
N ALA A 16 7.57 -1.24 -3.49
CA ALA A 16 8.18 -0.21 -2.66
C ALA A 16 7.50 -0.12 -1.28
N PHE A 17 6.16 -0.24 -1.22
CA PHE A 17 5.43 -0.29 0.04
C PHE A 17 5.68 -1.57 0.84
N ALA A 18 5.82 -2.74 0.20
CA ALA A 18 6.23 -3.96 0.89
C ALA A 18 7.60 -3.79 1.56
N LEU A 19 8.58 -3.22 0.86
CA LEU A 19 9.91 -2.90 1.40
C LEU A 19 9.85 -1.86 2.53
N PHE A 20 9.02 -0.83 2.38
CA PHE A 20 8.79 0.16 3.43
C PHE A 20 8.24 -0.47 4.71
N HIS A 21 7.29 -1.39 4.61
CA HIS A 21 6.76 -2.13 5.76
C HIS A 21 7.78 -3.09 6.39
N LEU A 22 8.74 -3.61 5.62
CA LEU A 22 9.90 -4.35 6.16
C LEU A 22 10.81 -3.47 7.02
N ALA A 23 10.83 -2.16 6.80
CA ALA A 23 11.62 -1.24 7.60
C ALA A 23 10.96 -0.90 8.97
N PHE A 24 9.69 -1.22 9.19
CA PHE A 24 8.93 -0.78 10.38
C PHE A 24 9.54 -1.24 11.70
N TRP A 25 10.07 -2.46 11.73
CA TRP A 25 10.77 -2.98 12.91
C TRP A 25 11.92 -2.08 13.37
N LYS A 26 12.63 -1.46 12.42
CA LYS A 26 13.74 -0.56 12.69
C LYS A 26 13.28 0.90 12.84
N LEU A 27 12.41 1.38 11.96
CA LEU A 27 11.94 2.77 11.95
C LEU A 27 11.18 3.15 13.23
N PHE A 28 10.43 2.20 13.80
CA PHE A 28 9.60 2.43 14.99
C PHE A 28 10.11 1.72 16.25
N ASP A 29 11.33 1.17 16.23
CA ASP A 29 11.91 0.39 17.34
C ASP A 29 10.90 -0.56 18.01
N TRP A 30 10.16 -1.32 17.20
CA TRP A 30 9.01 -2.10 17.67
C TRP A 30 9.35 -3.12 18.75
N LYS A 31 10.61 -3.56 18.83
CA LYS A 31 11.09 -4.44 19.91
C LYS A 31 10.98 -3.75 21.28
N ARG A 32 11.28 -2.46 21.34
CA ARG A 32 11.16 -1.64 22.55
C ARG A 32 9.71 -1.21 22.75
N ASP A 33 9.11 -0.61 21.72
CA ASP A 33 7.84 0.10 21.88
C ASP A 33 6.64 -0.87 22.09
N LEU A 34 6.64 -2.05 21.45
CA LEU A 34 5.60 -3.07 21.67
C LEU A 34 5.82 -3.91 22.94
N ARG A 35 6.92 -3.72 23.66
CA ARG A 35 7.17 -4.46 24.90
C ARG A 35 6.15 -4.11 25.98
N ASN A 36 5.73 -2.86 26.01
CA ASN A 36 4.83 -2.30 27.03
C ASN A 36 3.34 -2.52 26.70
N THR A 37 3.01 -3.19 25.60
CA THR A 37 1.63 -3.52 25.22
C THR A 37 1.25 -4.93 25.66
N SER A 38 -0.05 -5.23 25.73
CA SER A 38 -0.53 -6.60 25.97
C SER A 38 -0.02 -7.58 24.90
N PHE A 39 0.09 -8.86 25.27
CA PHE A 39 0.52 -9.92 24.34
C PHE A 39 -0.33 -9.93 23.06
N ALA A 40 -1.65 -9.85 23.20
CA ALA A 40 -2.58 -9.84 22.08
C ALA A 40 -2.32 -8.66 21.14
N THR A 41 -2.18 -7.44 21.67
CA THR A 41 -1.90 -6.24 20.86
C THR A 41 -0.59 -6.38 20.09
N ARG A 42 0.49 -6.77 20.78
CA ARG A 42 1.80 -6.98 20.14
C ARG A 42 1.72 -8.01 19.02
N ALA A 43 1.07 -9.15 19.26
CA ALA A 43 0.94 -10.21 18.27
C ALA A 43 0.12 -9.75 17.05
N ILE A 44 -1.03 -9.11 17.29
CA ILE A 44 -1.90 -8.60 16.22
C ILE A 44 -1.18 -7.58 15.34
N THR A 45 -0.44 -6.62 15.93
CA THR A 45 0.34 -5.64 15.16
C THR A 45 1.38 -6.32 14.25
N GLN A 46 2.08 -7.34 14.75
CA GLN A 46 3.06 -8.10 13.95
C GLN A 46 2.38 -8.85 12.80
N ILE A 47 1.28 -9.54 13.08
CA ILE A 47 0.51 -10.28 12.08
C ILE A 47 0.00 -9.33 10.99
N LEU A 48 -0.58 -8.19 11.37
CA LEU A 48 -1.08 -7.19 10.43
C LEU A 48 0.04 -6.67 9.53
N ASN A 49 1.22 -6.34 10.07
CA ASN A 49 2.35 -5.88 9.26
C ASN A 49 2.81 -6.96 8.26
N LEU A 50 2.95 -8.21 8.72
CA LEU A 50 3.34 -9.33 7.85
C LEU A 50 2.31 -9.62 6.76
N ARG A 51 1.01 -9.50 7.06
CA ARG A 51 -0.06 -9.66 6.07
C ARG A 51 -0.09 -8.51 5.08
N LEU A 52 0.18 -7.28 5.50
CA LEU A 52 0.30 -6.14 4.57
C LEU A 52 1.50 -6.30 3.63
N ILE A 53 2.65 -6.75 4.13
CA ILE A 53 3.81 -7.06 3.27
C ILE A 53 3.44 -8.12 2.24
N TYR A 54 2.86 -9.24 2.68
CA TYR A 54 2.40 -10.30 1.78
C TYR A 54 1.41 -9.78 0.73
N PHE A 55 0.44 -8.96 1.15
CA PHE A 55 -0.56 -8.37 0.28
C PHE A 55 0.08 -7.48 -0.79
N PHE A 56 0.98 -6.56 -0.41
CA PHE A 56 1.65 -5.68 -1.37
C PHE A 56 2.59 -6.43 -2.32
N LEU A 57 3.29 -7.48 -1.84
CA LEU A 57 4.06 -8.36 -2.72
C LEU A 57 3.15 -9.06 -3.73
N GLY A 58 1.99 -9.56 -3.29
CA GLY A 58 1.00 -10.20 -4.15
C GLY A 58 0.45 -9.25 -5.22
N ILE A 59 0.01 -8.06 -4.84
CA ILE A 59 -0.47 -7.04 -5.79
C ILE A 59 0.64 -6.62 -6.76
N GLY A 60 1.86 -6.43 -6.26
CA GLY A 60 3.03 -6.16 -7.08
C GLY A 60 3.25 -7.24 -8.14
N ALA A 61 3.27 -8.51 -7.73
CA ALA A 61 3.44 -9.64 -8.63
C ALA A 61 2.33 -9.73 -9.68
N LEU A 62 1.06 -9.52 -9.27
CA LEU A 62 -0.08 -9.51 -10.19
C LEU A 62 0.05 -8.42 -11.26
N CYS A 63 0.53 -7.22 -10.89
CA CYS A 63 0.73 -6.12 -11.84
C CYS A 63 1.69 -6.49 -12.99
N PHE A 64 2.72 -7.29 -12.72
CA PHE A 64 3.69 -7.74 -13.74
C PHE A 64 3.28 -9.02 -14.45
N ALA A 65 2.67 -9.98 -13.74
CA ALA A 65 2.28 -11.27 -14.31
C ALA A 65 1.01 -11.18 -15.18
N PHE A 66 0.09 -10.27 -14.84
CA PHE A 66 -1.23 -10.14 -15.46
C PHE A 66 -1.50 -8.71 -15.94
N THR A 67 -0.46 -8.03 -16.43
CA THR A 67 -0.50 -6.60 -16.80
C THR A 67 -1.67 -6.27 -17.72
N ARG A 68 -1.90 -7.10 -18.74
CA ARG A 68 -2.95 -6.89 -19.74
C ARG A 68 -4.34 -7.19 -19.17
N GLU A 69 -4.47 -8.31 -18.48
CA GLU A 69 -5.71 -8.77 -17.87
C GLU A 69 -6.24 -7.77 -16.84
N LEU A 70 -5.35 -7.12 -16.08
CA LEU A 70 -5.72 -6.14 -15.07
C LEU A 70 -6.48 -4.93 -15.63
N HIS A 71 -6.12 -4.44 -16.82
CA HIS A 71 -6.81 -3.29 -17.40
C HIS A 71 -7.83 -3.67 -18.50
N ALA A 72 -7.75 -4.89 -19.05
CA ALA A 72 -8.63 -5.35 -20.12
C ALA A 72 -9.87 -6.12 -19.63
N THR A 73 -9.85 -6.71 -18.43
CA THR A 73 -10.95 -7.55 -17.94
C THR A 73 -11.77 -6.87 -16.85
N PRO A 74 -13.07 -7.20 -16.70
CA PRO A 74 -13.89 -6.68 -15.59
C PRO A 74 -13.32 -7.01 -14.21
N LEU A 75 -12.82 -8.24 -14.00
CA LEU A 75 -12.22 -8.65 -12.74
C LEU A 75 -10.94 -7.86 -12.44
N GLY A 76 -10.07 -7.68 -13.43
CA GLY A 76 -8.87 -6.88 -13.31
C GLY A 76 -9.19 -5.43 -12.93
N ARG A 77 -10.14 -4.81 -13.63
CA ARG A 77 -10.60 -3.44 -13.36
C ARG A 77 -11.22 -3.31 -11.97
N ALA A 78 -11.94 -4.33 -11.50
CA ALA A 78 -12.46 -4.36 -10.13
C ALA A 78 -11.32 -4.40 -9.08
N LEU A 79 -10.25 -5.16 -9.34
CA LEU A 79 -9.07 -5.19 -8.47
C LEU A 79 -8.33 -3.85 -8.45
N LEU A 80 -8.22 -3.18 -9.60
CA LEU A 80 -7.63 -1.83 -9.68
C LEU A 80 -8.47 -0.81 -8.91
N LEU A 81 -9.80 -0.84 -9.05
CA LEU A 81 -10.70 0.02 -8.29
C LEU A 81 -10.60 -0.24 -6.78
N PHE A 82 -10.57 -1.52 -6.39
CA PHE A 82 -10.38 -1.92 -4.99
C PHE A 82 -9.08 -1.35 -4.43
N MET A 83 -7.98 -1.44 -5.17
CA MET A 83 -6.69 -0.88 -4.75
C MET A 83 -6.67 0.65 -4.72
N ALA A 84 -7.34 1.32 -5.67
CA ALA A 84 -7.50 2.77 -5.62
C ALA A 84 -8.25 3.21 -4.36
N LEU A 85 -9.35 2.53 -4.01
CA LEU A 85 -10.12 2.79 -2.79
C LEU A 85 -9.33 2.46 -1.53
N PHE A 86 -8.53 1.39 -1.53
CA PHE A 86 -7.60 1.08 -0.44
C PHE A 86 -6.67 2.25 -0.14
N TRP A 87 -6.06 2.85 -1.17
CA TRP A 87 -5.16 3.98 -1.00
C TRP A 87 -5.86 5.28 -0.59
N VAL A 88 -7.09 5.52 -1.07
CA VAL A 88 -7.94 6.62 -0.58
C VAL A 88 -8.24 6.44 0.90
N GLY A 89 -8.68 5.23 1.31
CA GLY A 89 -8.93 4.88 2.71
C GLY A 89 -7.69 5.10 3.58
N ARG A 90 -6.53 4.58 3.15
CA ARG A 90 -5.24 4.80 3.84
C ARG A 90 -4.88 6.27 3.98
N THR A 91 -5.16 7.08 2.97
CA THR A 91 -4.95 8.53 3.02
C THR A 91 -5.86 9.19 4.07
N ILE A 92 -7.14 8.83 4.12
CA ILE A 92 -8.09 9.34 5.12
C ILE A 92 -7.66 8.92 6.53
N GLU A 93 -7.34 7.65 6.72
CA GLU A 93 -6.87 7.10 7.99
C GLU A 93 -5.62 7.81 8.53
N GLN A 94 -4.75 8.29 7.64
CA GLN A 94 -3.58 9.09 8.01
C GLN A 94 -3.98 10.36 8.78
N PHE A 95 -5.02 11.06 8.33
CA PHE A 95 -5.54 12.26 8.98
C PHE A 95 -6.44 11.97 10.18
N VAL A 96 -6.96 10.75 10.31
CA VAL A 96 -7.77 10.34 11.46
C VAL A 96 -6.88 9.85 12.61
N PHE A 97 -5.97 8.92 12.34
CA PHE A 97 -5.20 8.20 13.36
C PHE A 97 -3.77 8.71 13.55
N LEU A 98 -3.15 9.31 12.53
CA LEU A 98 -1.73 9.70 12.57
C LEU A 98 -1.57 11.21 12.32
N ARG A 99 -2.23 12.01 13.16
CA ARG A 99 -2.25 13.49 13.14
C ARG A 99 -0.94 14.13 13.60
N ILE A 100 0.16 13.78 12.94
CA ILE A 100 1.50 14.27 13.24
C ILE A 100 1.92 15.24 12.14
N ASN A 101 2.32 16.45 12.52
CA ASN A 101 2.77 17.47 11.58
C ASN A 101 4.28 17.42 11.38
N THR A 102 4.76 16.43 10.63
CA THR A 102 6.18 16.33 10.24
C THR A 102 6.31 16.17 8.72
N PRO A 103 7.38 16.69 8.09
CA PRO A 103 7.59 16.56 6.65
C PRO A 103 7.55 15.10 6.16
N LEU A 104 8.08 14.17 6.96
CA LEU A 104 8.07 12.75 6.65
C LEU A 104 6.64 12.19 6.53
N VAL A 105 5.75 12.59 7.44
CA VAL A 105 4.35 12.17 7.41
C VAL A 105 3.63 12.75 6.20
N HIS A 106 3.92 13.99 5.81
CA HIS A 106 3.35 14.59 4.60
C HIS A 106 3.82 13.90 3.32
N VAL A 107 5.11 13.53 3.24
CA VAL A 107 5.64 12.72 2.13
C VAL A 107 4.90 11.38 2.06
N LEU A 108 4.71 10.71 3.20
CA LEU A 108 3.98 9.45 3.25
C LEU A 108 2.52 9.60 2.77
N SER A 109 1.82 10.66 3.19
CA SER A 109 0.48 11.00 2.68
C SER A 109 0.48 11.20 1.16
N GLY A 110 1.48 11.90 0.62
CA GLY A 110 1.67 12.08 -0.81
C GLY A 110 1.84 10.76 -1.56
N LEU A 111 2.57 9.80 -0.98
CA LEU A 111 2.75 8.46 -1.55
C LEU A 111 1.46 7.64 -1.56
N PHE A 112 0.56 7.84 -0.59
CA PHE A 112 -0.77 7.23 -0.61
C PHE A 112 -1.66 7.83 -1.70
N VAL A 113 -1.68 9.16 -1.82
CA VAL A 113 -2.41 9.84 -2.90
C VAL A 113 -1.89 9.39 -4.27
N LEU A 114 -0.56 9.29 -4.42
CA LEU A 114 0.06 8.73 -5.63
C LEU A 114 -0.43 7.31 -5.91
N GLY A 115 -0.52 6.46 -4.88
CA GLY A 115 -1.09 5.11 -5.02
C GLY A 115 -2.52 5.14 -5.54
N ALA A 116 -3.39 5.97 -4.95
CA ALA A 116 -4.77 6.11 -5.40
C ALA A 116 -4.86 6.54 -6.89
N LEU A 117 -4.05 7.53 -7.29
CA LEU A 117 -3.99 8.00 -8.66
C LEU A 117 -3.45 6.94 -9.63
N LEU A 118 -2.36 6.26 -9.27
CA LEU A 118 -1.75 5.22 -10.10
C LEU A 118 -2.74 4.09 -10.40
N PHE A 119 -3.49 3.62 -9.40
CA PHE A 119 -4.46 2.55 -9.58
C PHE A 119 -5.77 3.01 -10.25
N ALA A 120 -6.12 4.29 -10.15
CA ALA A 120 -7.31 4.85 -10.81
C ALA A 120 -7.09 5.18 -12.30
N LEU A 121 -5.89 5.67 -12.68
CA LEU A 121 -5.60 6.11 -14.04
C LEU A 121 -5.84 5.04 -15.14
N PRO A 122 -5.44 3.76 -14.99
CA PRO A 122 -5.74 2.72 -15.97
C PRO A 122 -7.23 2.47 -16.20
N LEU A 123 -8.10 2.89 -15.26
CA LEU A 123 -9.55 2.73 -15.39
C LEU A 123 -10.19 3.79 -16.28
N LEU A 124 -9.55 4.97 -16.38
CA LEU A 124 -10.04 6.15 -17.09
C LEU A 124 -9.39 6.32 -18.47
N ALA A 125 -8.18 5.79 -18.63
CA ALA A 125 -7.44 5.77 -19.88
C ALA A 125 -8.01 4.74 -20.85
#